data_AF-A0A829WF79-F1
#
_entry.id   AF-A0A829WF79-F1
#
_cell.length_a   1.000
_cell.length_b   1.000
_cell.length_c   1.000
_cell.angle_alpha   90.00
_cell.angle_beta   90.00
_cell.angle_gamma   90.00
#
_symmetry.space_group_name_H-M   'P 1'
#
loop_
_entity.id
_entity.type
_entity.pdbx_description
1 polymer ?
#
loop_
_entity_poly.entity_id
_entity_poly.type
_entity_poly.pdbx_seq_one_letter_code
_entity_poly.pdbx_strand_id
1 'polypeptide(L)'
;MFGLSALFLARFQFAFTVGFHIVFPAFSIGLAAYLAVLEGLWLKTGRSAYLDLFKYWLKVFSVVFGMGVVSGLVMSYEFGTNWSSFSQKAGPILGPMLAYEVMTAFFLEAGFLGVMMFGLNRVGKGLHFAATCMVSIGTLISMSWILSSNSWMQTPPRLSHRRGHRPVPAG
;
A
#
# COMPACT_ATOMS: atom_id res chain seq x y z
N MET A 1 26.06 -30.28 -1.84
CA MET A 1 25.27 -29.09 -1.44
C MET A 1 24.42 -28.71 -2.62
N PHE A 2 23.10 -28.61 -2.47
CA PHE A 2 22.16 -28.35 -3.57
C PHE A 2 22.63 -27.14 -4.40
N GLY A 3 22.92 -27.34 -5.69
CA GLY A 3 23.51 -26.36 -6.60
C GLY A 3 22.58 -25.21 -7.00
N LEU A 4 21.87 -24.62 -6.03
CA LEU A 4 20.99 -23.49 -6.23
C LEU A 4 21.83 -22.22 -6.36
N SER A 5 21.66 -21.50 -7.47
CA SER A 5 22.33 -20.22 -7.66
C SER A 5 21.75 -19.16 -6.72
N ALA A 6 22.57 -18.20 -6.30
CA ALA A 6 22.11 -17.08 -5.48
C ALA A 6 20.94 -16.32 -6.13
N LEU A 7 20.94 -16.22 -7.47
CA LEU A 7 19.86 -15.63 -8.24
C LEU A 7 18.54 -16.42 -8.10
N PHE A 8 18.59 -17.75 -8.11
CA PHE A 8 17.39 -18.57 -7.94
C PHE A 8 16.80 -18.40 -6.54
N LEU A 9 17.64 -18.41 -5.50
CA LEU A 9 17.23 -18.17 -4.12
C LEU A 9 16.62 -16.78 -3.94
N ALA A 10 17.23 -15.74 -4.51
CA ALA A 10 16.70 -14.38 -4.46
C ALA A 10 15.33 -14.26 -5.14
N ARG A 11 15.11 -14.93 -6.27
CA ARG A 11 13.80 -14.97 -6.96
C ARG A 11 12.74 -15.71 -6.15
N PHE A 12 13.10 -16.85 -5.56
CA PHE A 12 12.18 -17.63 -4.74
C PHE A 12 11.77 -16.87 -3.48
N GLN A 13 12.74 -16.27 -2.77
CA GLN A 13 12.48 -15.44 -1.60
C GLN A 13 11.56 -14.28 -1.95
N PHE A 14 11.88 -13.52 -3.00
CA PHE A 14 11.07 -12.38 -3.41
C PHE A 14 9.66 -12.80 -3.83
N ALA A 15 9.51 -13.91 -4.55
CA ALA A 15 8.22 -14.46 -4.96
C ALA A 15 7.34 -14.85 -3.75
N PHE A 16 7.94 -15.45 -2.73
CA PHE A 16 7.25 -15.76 -1.48
C PHE A 16 6.82 -14.48 -0.76
N THR A 17 7.75 -13.53 -0.58
CA THR A 17 7.49 -12.28 0.13
C THR A 17 6.39 -11.46 -0.55
N VAL A 18 6.47 -11.24 -1.86
CA VAL A 18 5.45 -10.48 -2.60
C VAL A 18 4.11 -11.20 -2.66
N GLY A 19 4.12 -12.53 -2.82
CA GLY A 19 2.91 -13.35 -2.86
C GLY A 19 2.16 -13.37 -1.54
N PHE A 20 2.89 -13.37 -0.42
CA PHE A 20 2.30 -13.21 0.90
C PHE A 20 1.83 -11.77 1.14
N HIS A 21 2.67 -10.78 0.80
CA HIS A 21 2.38 -9.38 1.03
C HIS A 21 1.11 -8.93 0.31
N ILE A 22 0.92 -9.24 -0.98
CA ILE A 22 -0.17 -8.69 -1.79
C ILE A 22 -1.58 -8.98 -1.25
N VAL A 23 -1.75 -10.07 -0.51
CA VAL A 23 -3.04 -10.44 0.09
C VAL A 23 -3.53 -9.38 1.08
N PHE A 24 -2.62 -8.78 1.86
CA PHE A 24 -3.00 -7.83 2.90
C PHE A 24 -3.45 -6.47 2.33
N PRO A 25 -2.67 -5.77 1.47
CA PRO A 25 -3.12 -4.54 0.84
C PRO A 25 -4.37 -4.73 -0.02
N ALA A 26 -4.45 -5.81 -0.82
CA ALA A 26 -5.61 -6.05 -1.66
C ALA A 26 -6.89 -6.19 -0.83
N PHE A 27 -6.81 -6.91 0.30
CA PHE A 27 -7.95 -7.07 1.20
C PHE A 27 -8.25 -5.78 1.98
N SER A 28 -7.24 -5.05 2.45
CA SER A 28 -7.42 -3.81 3.22
C SER A 28 -8.04 -2.70 2.38
N ILE A 29 -7.68 -2.55 1.09
CA ILE A 29 -8.29 -1.57 0.17
C ILE A 29 -9.80 -1.80 0.06
N GLY A 30 -10.21 -3.04 -0.21
CA GLY A 30 -11.63 -3.39 -0.32
C GLY A 30 -12.37 -3.19 1.00
N LEU A 31 -11.74 -3.56 2.12
CA LEU A 31 -12.34 -3.45 3.44
C LEU A 31 -12.46 -2.00 3.92
N ALA A 32 -11.50 -1.12 3.58
CA ALA A 32 -11.57 0.31 3.88
C ALA A 32 -12.77 0.97 3.17
N ALA A 33 -12.95 0.66 1.88
CA ALA A 33 -14.11 1.13 1.13
C ALA A 33 -15.43 0.59 1.70
N TYR A 34 -15.46 -0.69 2.08
CA TYR A 34 -16.64 -1.29 2.70
C TYR A 34 -17.00 -0.66 4.05
N LEU A 35 -15.99 -0.38 4.89
CA LEU A 35 -16.17 0.31 6.17
C LEU A 35 -16.73 1.72 5.97
N ALA A 36 -16.23 2.47 4.97
CA ALA A 36 -16.80 3.78 4.63
C ALA A 36 -18.29 3.67 4.24
N VAL A 37 -18.68 2.67 3.43
CA VAL A 37 -20.09 2.45 3.08
C VAL A 37 -20.94 2.12 4.30
N LEU A 38 -20.48 1.19 5.15
CA LEU A 38 -21.22 0.80 6.37
C LEU A 38 -21.44 1.98 7.31
N GLU A 39 -20.42 2.79 7.52
CA GLU A 39 -20.53 3.97 8.38
C GLU A 39 -21.47 5.02 7.76
N GLY A 40 -21.37 5.27 6.46
CA GLY A 40 -22.29 6.16 5.75
C GLY A 40 -23.74 5.70 5.82
N LEU A 41 -23.99 4.39 5.68
CA LEU A 41 -25.32 3.79 5.83
C LEU A 41 -25.84 3.92 7.26
N TRP A 42 -24.98 3.73 8.27
CA TRP A 42 -25.34 3.96 9.67
C TRP A 42 -25.73 5.42 9.92
N LEU A 43 -24.97 6.38 9.40
CA LEU A 43 -25.29 7.81 9.55
C LEU A 43 -26.60 8.19 8.84
N LYS A 44 -26.87 7.61 7.66
CA LYS A 44 -28.08 7.89 6.89
C LYS A 44 -29.33 7.23 7.49
N THR A 45 -29.21 6.00 7.99
CA THR A 45 -30.38 5.18 8.37
C THR A 45 -30.59 5.05 9.87
N GLY A 46 -29.57 5.34 10.69
CA GLY A 46 -29.60 5.14 12.13
C GLY A 46 -29.65 3.69 12.61
N ARG A 47 -29.62 2.69 11.69
CA ARG A 47 -29.74 1.27 12.05
C ARG A 47 -28.47 0.76 12.72
N SER A 48 -28.58 0.23 13.93
CA SER A 48 -27.46 -0.28 14.72
C SER A 48 -26.70 -1.42 14.02
N ALA A 49 -27.39 -2.25 13.23
CA ALA A 49 -26.78 -3.35 12.49
C ALA A 49 -25.56 -2.93 11.66
N TYR A 50 -25.62 -1.77 10.97
CA TYR A 50 -24.49 -1.28 10.19
C TYR A 50 -23.28 -0.90 11.06
N LEU A 51 -23.53 -0.35 12.23
CA LEU A 51 -22.48 0.00 13.20
C LEU A 51 -21.85 -1.26 13.82
N ASP A 52 -22.64 -2.29 14.06
CA ASP A 52 -22.15 -3.56 14.61
C ASP A 52 -21.27 -4.29 13.59
N LEU A 53 -21.70 -4.31 12.31
CA LEU A 53 -20.86 -4.79 11.21
C LEU A 53 -19.58 -3.94 11.08
N PHE A 54 -19.69 -2.62 11.13
CA PHE A 54 -18.54 -1.72 11.06
C PHE A 54 -17.50 -2.06 12.14
N LYS A 55 -17.93 -2.18 13.40
CA LYS A 55 -17.04 -2.51 14.53
C LYS A 55 -16.39 -3.89 14.39
N TYR A 56 -17.12 -4.87 13.86
CA TYR A 56 -16.57 -6.20 13.61
C TYR A 56 -15.46 -6.13 12.55
N TRP A 57 -15.77 -5.56 11.39
CA TRP A 57 -14.85 -5.48 10.27
C TRP A 57 -13.67 -4.54 10.53
N LEU A 58 -13.84 -3.50 11.34
CA LEU A 58 -12.76 -2.60 11.76
C LEU A 58 -11.64 -3.34 12.50
N LYS A 59 -11.98 -4.33 13.34
CA LYS A 59 -10.97 -5.16 14.04
C LYS A 59 -10.17 -5.99 13.04
N VAL A 60 -10.85 -6.64 12.09
CA VAL A 60 -10.22 -7.44 11.04
C VAL A 60 -9.32 -6.56 10.17
N PHE A 61 -9.84 -5.41 9.75
CA PHE A 61 -9.09 -4.40 8.99
C PHE A 61 -7.80 -3.99 9.70
N SER A 62 -7.87 -3.72 11.00
CA SER A 62 -6.70 -3.31 11.79
C SER A 62 -5.58 -4.36 11.79
N VAL A 63 -5.94 -5.63 11.93
CA VAL A 63 -4.96 -6.74 11.91
C VAL A 63 -4.35 -6.90 10.51
N VAL A 64 -5.19 -6.93 9.47
CA VAL A 64 -4.75 -7.08 8.08
C VAL A 64 -3.85 -5.91 7.69
N PHE A 65 -4.26 -4.68 8.02
CA PHE A 65 -3.49 -3.48 7.73
C PHE A 65 -2.12 -3.54 8.39
N GLY A 66 -2.05 -3.88 9.68
CA GLY A 66 -0.79 -4.06 10.40
C GLY A 66 0.13 -5.11 9.75
N MET A 67 -0.43 -6.27 9.36
CA MET A 67 0.32 -7.30 8.64
C MET A 67 0.81 -6.81 7.27
N GLY A 68 0.02 -6.01 6.56
CA GLY A 68 0.42 -5.35 5.33
C GLY A 68 1.64 -4.44 5.53
N VAL A 69 1.62 -3.59 6.56
CA VAL A 69 2.76 -2.70 6.87
C VAL A 69 4.03 -3.50 7.16
N VAL A 70 3.94 -4.53 8.01
CA VAL A 70 5.11 -5.35 8.39
C VAL A 70 5.67 -6.10 7.18
N SER A 71 4.82 -6.74 6.39
CA SER A 71 5.27 -7.49 5.21
C SER A 71 5.82 -6.58 4.10
N GLY A 72 5.27 -5.36 3.94
CA GLY A 72 5.77 -4.37 2.99
C GLY A 72 7.15 -3.84 3.37
N LEU A 73 7.41 -3.66 4.67
CA LEU A 73 8.73 -3.31 5.18
C LEU A 73 9.76 -4.40 4.87
N VAL A 74 9.41 -5.68 5.02
CA VAL A 74 10.31 -6.78 4.63
C VAL A 74 10.62 -6.71 3.13
N MET A 75 9.60 -6.55 2.29
CA MET A 75 9.76 -6.44 0.83
C MET A 75 10.65 -5.25 0.43
N SER A 76 10.53 -4.10 1.10
CA SER A 76 11.34 -2.91 0.78
C SER A 76 12.84 -3.15 1.06
N TYR A 77 13.17 -3.87 2.12
CA TYR A 77 14.55 -4.27 2.41
C TYR A 77 15.10 -5.30 1.42
N GLU A 78 14.26 -6.15 0.83
CA GLU A 78 14.68 -7.11 -0.21
C GLU A 78 15.18 -6.40 -1.48
N PHE A 79 14.60 -5.25 -1.84
CA PHE A 79 15.11 -4.44 -2.95
C PHE A 79 16.56 -3.96 -2.71
N GLY A 80 16.93 -3.67 -1.46
CA GLY A 80 18.27 -3.24 -1.10
C GLY A 80 19.28 -4.39 -0.99
N THR A 81 18.88 -5.49 -0.36
CA THR A 81 19.77 -6.61 -0.01
C THR A 81 19.98 -7.60 -1.17
N ASN A 82 18.89 -8.00 -1.85
CA ASN A 82 18.90 -9.02 -2.89
C ASN A 82 18.91 -8.44 -4.31
N TRP A 83 18.47 -7.18 -4.49
CA TRP A 83 18.29 -6.55 -5.79
C TRP A 83 19.02 -5.20 -5.93
N SER A 84 20.19 -5.05 -5.31
CA SER A 84 20.95 -3.79 -5.26
C SER A 84 21.26 -3.18 -6.63
N SER A 85 21.63 -4.00 -7.62
CA SER A 85 21.89 -3.53 -9.00
C SER A 85 20.62 -3.06 -9.72
N PHE A 86 19.46 -3.64 -9.40
CA PHE A 86 18.18 -3.16 -9.91
C PHE A 86 17.83 -1.81 -9.25
N SER A 87 17.96 -1.72 -7.93
CA SER A 87 17.69 -0.50 -7.17
C SER A 87 18.53 0.69 -7.63
N GLN A 88 19.80 0.49 -8.00
CA GLN A 88 20.65 1.55 -8.57
C GLN A 88 20.16 2.04 -9.94
N LYS A 89 19.66 1.13 -10.79
CA LYS A 89 19.26 1.45 -12.17
C LYS A 89 17.83 2.01 -12.25
N ALA A 90 16.91 1.43 -11.50
CA ALA A 90 15.50 1.80 -11.49
C ALA A 90 15.19 2.90 -10.46
N GLY A 91 16.05 3.10 -9.46
CA GLY A 91 15.89 4.08 -8.39
C GLY A 91 15.59 5.51 -8.84
N PRO A 92 16.23 6.06 -9.90
CA PRO A 92 15.91 7.41 -10.38
C PRO A 92 14.45 7.59 -10.86
N ILE A 93 13.74 6.51 -11.18
CA ILE A 93 12.36 6.53 -11.70
C ILE A 93 11.38 6.01 -10.65
N LEU A 94 11.68 4.86 -10.06
CA LEU A 94 10.83 4.24 -9.03
C LEU A 94 10.94 4.92 -7.67
N GLY A 95 12.10 5.50 -7.34
CA GLY A 95 12.32 6.18 -6.06
C GLY A 95 11.32 7.33 -5.83
N PRO A 96 11.15 8.26 -6.78
CA PRO A 96 10.11 9.28 -6.70
C PRO A 96 8.69 8.71 -6.59
N MET A 97 8.34 7.67 -7.34
CA MET A 97 7.00 7.04 -7.30
C MET A 97 6.68 6.46 -5.93
N LEU A 98 7.63 5.72 -5.35
CA LEU A 98 7.52 5.15 -3.99
C LEU A 98 7.53 6.26 -2.92
N ALA A 99 8.29 7.34 -3.12
CA ALA A 99 8.26 8.49 -2.22
C ALA A 99 6.89 9.18 -2.24
N TYR A 100 6.27 9.34 -3.42
CA TYR A 100 4.91 9.89 -3.54
C TYR A 100 3.87 9.00 -2.86
N GLU A 101 3.97 7.68 -3.01
CA GLU A 101 3.13 6.73 -2.28
C GLU A 101 3.19 7.00 -0.76
N VAL A 102 4.39 7.08 -0.20
CA VAL A 102 4.58 7.33 1.24
C VAL A 102 4.02 8.70 1.64
N MET A 103 4.39 9.76 0.91
CA MET A 103 4.02 11.13 1.26
C MET A 103 2.52 11.41 1.12
N THR A 104 1.85 10.81 0.13
CA THR A 104 0.46 11.14 -0.20
C THR A 104 -0.55 10.13 0.33
N ALA A 105 -0.22 8.84 0.32
CA ALA A 105 -1.16 7.79 0.71
C ALA A 105 -0.86 7.27 2.12
N PHE A 106 0.39 6.88 2.41
CA PHE A 106 0.73 6.33 3.72
C PHE A 106 0.57 7.35 4.84
N PHE A 107 1.00 8.60 4.64
CA PHE A 107 0.77 9.68 5.61
C PHE A 107 -0.72 9.97 5.84
N LEU A 108 -1.51 9.93 4.76
CA LEU A 108 -2.95 10.16 4.86
C LEU A 108 -3.63 9.02 5.63
N GLU A 109 -3.31 7.78 5.30
CA GLU A 109 -3.77 6.61 6.02
C GLU A 109 -3.34 6.68 7.49
N ALA A 110 -2.04 6.82 7.78
CA ALA A 110 -1.52 6.87 9.15
C ALA A 110 -2.12 8.01 9.99
N GLY A 111 -2.36 9.18 9.37
CA GLY A 111 -2.95 10.34 10.04
C GLY A 111 -4.41 10.12 10.47
N PHE A 112 -5.21 9.47 9.62
CA PHE A 112 -6.65 9.28 9.89
C PHE A 112 -7.01 7.89 10.46
N LEU A 113 -6.13 6.90 10.31
CA LEU A 113 -6.34 5.53 10.79
C LEU A 113 -6.54 5.48 12.31
N GLY A 114 -5.76 6.25 13.08
CA GLY A 114 -5.94 6.31 14.53
C GLY A 114 -7.32 6.82 14.94
N VAL A 115 -7.86 7.79 14.19
CA VAL A 115 -9.22 8.32 14.38
C VAL A 115 -10.26 7.28 13.99
N MET A 116 -10.08 6.59 12.86
CA MET A 116 -10.98 5.52 12.41
C MET A 116 -11.02 4.32 13.38
N MET A 117 -9.88 3.95 13.98
CA MET A 117 -9.78 2.80 14.88
C MET A 117 -10.30 3.08 16.29
N PHE A 118 -10.03 4.27 16.82
CA PHE A 118 -10.25 4.58 18.25
C PHE A 118 -11.18 5.78 18.49
N GLY A 119 -11.59 6.49 17.43
CA GLY A 119 -12.31 7.74 17.51
C GLY A 119 -13.82 7.61 17.66
N LEU A 120 -14.41 6.43 17.48
CA LEU A 120 -15.86 6.26 17.38
C LEU A 120 -16.67 6.87 18.54
N ASN A 121 -16.11 6.84 19.76
CA ASN A 121 -16.70 7.46 20.96
C ASN A 121 -15.90 8.69 21.47
N ARG A 122 -14.86 9.12 20.75
CA ARG A 122 -13.95 10.21 21.16
C ARG A 122 -14.04 11.44 20.25
N VAL A 123 -14.52 11.28 19.02
CA VAL A 123 -14.75 12.36 18.06
C VAL A 123 -16.22 12.40 17.62
N GLY A 124 -16.64 13.52 17.04
CA GLY A 124 -17.99 13.63 16.47
C GLY A 124 -18.20 12.65 15.31
N LYS A 125 -19.43 12.15 15.15
CA LYS A 125 -19.82 11.18 14.12
C LYS A 125 -19.41 11.59 12.69
N GLY A 126 -19.55 12.88 12.36
CA GLY A 126 -19.14 13.40 11.06
C GLY A 126 -17.62 13.41 10.85
N LEU A 127 -16.85 13.71 11.90
CA LEU A 127 -15.39 13.68 11.84
C LEU A 127 -14.86 12.25 11.75
N HIS A 128 -15.49 11.31 12.46
CA HIS A 128 -15.17 9.90 12.36
C HIS A 128 -15.39 9.39 10.93
N PHE A 129 -16.55 9.69 10.34
CA PHE A 129 -16.85 9.29 8.97
C PHE A 129 -15.92 9.94 7.94
N ALA A 130 -15.59 11.22 8.12
CA ALA A 130 -14.59 11.89 7.29
C ALA A 130 -13.24 11.17 7.38
N ALA A 131 -12.78 10.78 8.58
CA ALA A 131 -11.55 10.02 8.75
C ALA A 131 -11.61 8.66 8.05
N THR A 132 -12.72 7.91 8.17
CA THR A 132 -12.93 6.64 7.47
C THR A 132 -12.87 6.80 5.95
N CYS A 133 -13.47 7.87 5.41
CA CYS A 133 -13.37 8.20 3.99
C CYS A 133 -11.94 8.55 3.56
N MET A 134 -11.20 9.33 4.35
CA MET A 134 -9.80 9.67 4.05
C MET A 134 -8.90 8.44 4.04
N VAL A 135 -9.11 7.50 4.97
CA VAL A 135 -8.40 6.21 4.96
C VAL A 135 -8.73 5.42 3.68
N SER A 136 -10.00 5.30 3.31
CA SER A 136 -10.40 4.60 2.08
C SER A 136 -9.79 5.25 0.83
N ILE A 137 -9.82 6.58 0.72
CA ILE A 137 -9.22 7.29 -0.41
C ILE A 137 -7.70 7.11 -0.42
N GLY A 138 -7.04 7.18 0.74
CA GLY A 138 -5.61 6.90 0.89
C GLY A 138 -5.24 5.55 0.30
N THR A 139 -5.99 4.50 0.66
CA THR A 139 -5.71 3.14 0.15
C THR A 139 -5.83 3.01 -1.37
N LEU A 140 -6.73 3.77 -2.00
CA LEU A 140 -6.88 3.81 -3.46
C LEU A 140 -5.73 4.58 -4.14
N ILE A 141 -5.27 5.67 -3.51
CA ILE A 141 -4.09 6.42 -4.00
C ILE A 141 -2.84 5.56 -3.88
N SER A 142 -2.65 4.85 -2.76
CA SER A 142 -1.55 3.90 -2.55
C SER A 142 -1.53 2.85 -3.66
N MET A 143 -2.68 2.20 -3.90
CA MET A 143 -2.84 1.21 -4.98
C MET A 143 -2.44 1.79 -6.35
N SER A 144 -2.82 3.03 -6.62
CA SER A 144 -2.52 3.70 -7.89
C SER A 144 -1.01 3.86 -8.11
N TRP A 145 -0.25 4.28 -7.08
CA TRP A 145 1.20 4.44 -7.16
C TRP A 145 1.95 3.12 -7.27
N ILE A 146 1.54 2.10 -6.50
CA ILE A 146 2.14 0.76 -6.55
C ILE A 146 1.93 0.15 -7.93
N LEU A 147 0.71 0.21 -8.47
CA LEU A 147 0.41 -0.34 -9.79
C LEU A 147 1.08 0.45 -10.92
N SER A 148 1.21 1.77 -10.78
CA SER A 148 1.96 2.60 -11.74
C SER A 148 3.44 2.19 -11.77
N SER A 149 4.03 1.95 -10.59
CA SER A 149 5.41 1.46 -10.46
C SER A 149 5.59 0.08 -11.09
N ASN A 150 4.66 -0.84 -10.84
CA ASN A 150 4.67 -2.17 -11.44
C ASN A 150 4.49 -2.13 -12.97
N SER A 151 3.55 -1.31 -13.45
CA SER A 151 3.29 -1.10 -14.87
C SER A 151 4.55 -0.59 -15.60
N TRP A 152 5.26 0.37 -15.01
CA TRP A 152 6.53 0.84 -15.55
C TRP A 152 7.59 -0.27 -15.63
N MET A 153 7.65 -1.19 -14.65
CA MET A 153 8.59 -2.33 -14.70
C MET A 153 8.26 -3.30 -15.85
N GLN A 154 6.99 -3.43 -16.25
CA GLN A 154 6.58 -4.28 -17.37
C GLN A 154 6.84 -3.63 -18.73
N THR A 155 6.59 -2.33 -18.85
CA THR A 155 6.77 -1.55 -20.08
C THR A 155 7.60 -0.30 -19.84
N PRO A 156 8.91 -0.44 -19.58
CA PRO A 156 9.78 0.71 -19.40
C PRO A 156 9.91 1.47 -20.74
N PRO A 157 9.68 2.80 -20.77
CA PRO A 157 9.93 3.62 -21.95
C PRO A 157 11.39 3.48 -22.39
N ARG A 158 11.69 3.68 -23.67
CA ARG A 158 13.07 3.64 -24.18
C ARG A 158 13.90 4.71 -23.48
N LEU A 159 14.67 4.31 -22.48
CA LEU A 159 15.69 5.15 -21.88
C LEU A 159 16.86 5.24 -22.87
N SER A 160 17.06 6.40 -23.48
CA SER A 160 18.26 6.64 -24.29
C SER A 160 19.47 6.62 -23.36
N HIS A 161 20.28 5.56 -23.44
CA HIS A 161 21.56 5.47 -22.74
C HIS A 161 22.57 6.37 -23.44
N ARG A 162 22.62 7.66 -23.10
CA ARG A 162 23.77 8.51 -23.47
C ARG A 162 24.93 8.07 -22.58
N ARG A 163 25.98 7.49 -23.20
CA ARG A 163 27.25 7.20 -22.51
C ARG A 163 27.71 8.46 -21.77
N GLY A 164 27.70 8.43 -20.43
CA GLY A 164 28.37 9.42 -19.59
C GLY A 164 27.52 10.33 -18.70
N HIS A 165 26.20 10.48 -18.90
CA HIS A 165 25.38 11.34 -18.02
C HIS A 165 23.97 10.79 -17.79
N ARG A 166 23.37 11.23 -16.67
CA ARG A 166 22.10 10.73 -16.07
C ARG A 166 21.01 10.44 -17.13
N PRO A 167 20.22 9.36 -16.94
CA PRO A 167 19.11 9.06 -17.84
C PRO A 167 18.12 10.23 -17.89
N VAL A 168 17.78 10.65 -19.11
CA VAL A 168 16.73 11.64 -19.41
C VAL A 168 15.57 10.89 -20.05
N PRO A 169 14.30 11.14 -19.68
CA PRO A 169 13.16 10.55 -20.36
C PRO A 169 13.16 10.95 -21.83
N ALA A 170 13.08 9.97 -22.74
CA ALA A 170 12.84 10.22 -24.15
C ALA A 170 11.34 10.51 -24.33
N GLY A 171 11.04 11.66 -24.93
CA GLY A 171 9.68 12.04 -25.33
C GLY A 171 9.12 11.18 -26.46
#